data_AF-A0A820EWM1-F1
#
_entry.id   AF-A0A820EWM1-F1
#
_cell.length_a   1.000
_cell.length_b   1.000
_cell.length_c   1.000
_cell.angle_alpha   90.00
_cell.angle_beta   90.00
_cell.angle_gamma   90.00
#
_symmetry.space_group_name_H-M   'P 1'
#
loop_
_entity.id
_entity.type
_entity.pdbx_description
1 polymer ?
#
loop_
_entity_poly.entity_id
_entity_poly.type
_entity_poly.pdbx_seq_one_letter_code
_entity_poly.pdbx_strand_id
1 'polypeptide(L)'
;MILLLEKLIKLKSFSLICERCTCSYESSIVPLFRRMSNLEELSLQISVRRLRSTYIDGYQLYNDFLKYLTKLNKFNFNIHSYIISGIENNILSNNDIRNSFINIGYKSIDLYADEKLADYSGNCHVYSLLYLFDEFLFMSNCFQGGKFNNVKILFMVDRIPFENNLFKIISQDFTNLKTLIMHNLESQKSQECSSTLITFNNLITLNITDAHSDYAIQFLTENITYLPSLEVLITTYDTLAHITSYFTNDETRRNCAKIKYLRTDISFVRSKNFNSYFPSM
;
A
#
# COMPACT_ATOMS: atom_id res chain seq x y z
N MET A 1 -28.38 8.89 -19.77
CA MET A 1 -28.41 8.87 -18.28
C MET A 1 -29.45 7.90 -17.72
N ILE A 2 -30.71 7.93 -18.18
CA ILE A 2 -31.80 7.04 -17.70
C ILE A 2 -31.54 5.54 -17.96
N LEU A 3 -31.07 5.17 -19.15
CA LEU A 3 -30.74 3.77 -19.49
C LEU A 3 -29.56 3.17 -18.67
N LEU A 4 -28.69 4.02 -18.13
CA LEU A 4 -27.58 3.58 -17.26
C LEU A 4 -28.11 3.32 -15.84
N LEU A 5 -29.05 4.13 -15.38
CA LEU A 5 -29.71 4.00 -14.07
C LEU A 5 -30.52 2.70 -13.95
N GLU A 6 -31.28 2.33 -14.99
CA GLU A 6 -32.06 1.08 -14.98
C GLU A 6 -31.18 -0.18 -14.89
N LYS A 7 -29.99 -0.13 -15.47
CA LYS A 7 -29.03 -1.25 -15.39
C LYS A 7 -28.45 -1.40 -14.00
N LEU A 8 -28.11 -0.29 -13.33
CA LEU A 8 -27.52 -0.31 -11.99
C LEU A 8 -28.47 -0.90 -10.94
N ILE A 9 -29.77 -0.62 -11.04
CA ILE A 9 -30.77 -1.15 -10.10
C ILE A 9 -30.86 -2.68 -10.19
N LYS A 10 -30.55 -3.31 -11.33
CA LYS A 10 -30.67 -4.76 -11.51
C LYS A 10 -29.40 -5.54 -11.12
N LEU A 11 -28.30 -4.85 -10.79
CA LEU A 11 -27.05 -5.51 -10.44
C LEU A 11 -27.16 -6.22 -9.09
N LYS A 12 -26.72 -7.47 -9.06
CA LYS A 12 -26.58 -8.28 -7.84
C LYS A 12 -25.17 -8.26 -7.27
N SER A 13 -24.16 -8.07 -8.12
CA SER A 13 -22.76 -7.99 -7.70
C SER A 13 -22.09 -6.80 -8.37
N PHE A 14 -21.23 -6.10 -7.63
CA PHE A 14 -20.49 -4.95 -8.09
C PHE A 14 -19.13 -4.85 -7.39
N SER A 15 -18.11 -4.48 -8.16
CA SER A 15 -16.78 -4.19 -7.63
C SER A 15 -16.38 -2.78 -8.03
N LEU A 16 -15.95 -1.99 -7.06
CA LEU A 16 -15.35 -0.67 -7.28
C LEU A 16 -13.93 -0.69 -6.72
N ILE A 17 -12.95 -0.59 -7.61
CA ILE A 17 -11.54 -0.47 -7.27
C ILE A 17 -11.08 0.89 -7.77
N CYS A 18 -10.63 1.74 -6.85
CA CYS A 18 -10.07 3.05 -7.14
C CYS A 18 -8.60 3.06 -6.72
N GLU A 19 -7.72 2.86 -7.71
CA GLU A 19 -6.26 2.80 -7.52
C GLU A 19 -5.66 4.15 -7.09
N ARG A 20 -6.37 5.25 -7.30
CA ARG A 20 -5.94 6.60 -6.96
C ARG A 20 -6.74 7.17 -5.81
N CYS A 21 -6.08 7.98 -4.99
CA CYS A 21 -6.74 8.71 -3.94
C CYS A 21 -7.79 9.69 -4.52
N THR A 22 -9.02 9.63 -4.02
CA THR A 22 -10.14 10.47 -4.48
C THR A 22 -10.60 11.46 -3.42
N CYS A 23 -10.95 12.68 -3.84
CA CYS A 23 -11.63 13.68 -3.01
C CYS A 23 -13.16 13.70 -3.26
N SER A 24 -13.67 12.77 -4.07
CA SER A 24 -15.07 12.78 -4.56
C SER A 24 -15.91 11.66 -3.95
N TYR A 25 -15.55 11.18 -2.76
CA TYR A 25 -16.25 10.10 -2.09
C TYR A 25 -17.73 10.46 -1.85
N GLU A 26 -18.00 11.59 -1.21
CA GLU A 26 -19.35 12.04 -0.89
C GLU A 26 -20.16 12.43 -2.14
N SER A 27 -19.52 12.98 -3.17
CA SER A 27 -20.19 13.49 -4.37
C SER A 27 -20.40 12.44 -5.47
N SER A 28 -19.58 11.38 -5.51
CA SER A 28 -19.59 10.40 -6.60
C SER A 28 -19.85 8.97 -6.14
N ILE A 29 -19.17 8.51 -5.08
CA ILE A 29 -19.26 7.12 -4.61
C ILE A 29 -20.56 6.91 -3.83
N VAL A 30 -20.84 7.78 -2.87
CA VAL A 30 -22.05 7.66 -2.03
C VAL A 30 -23.35 7.67 -2.86
N PRO A 31 -23.57 8.61 -3.81
CA PRO A 31 -24.79 8.61 -4.61
C PRO A 31 -24.90 7.42 -5.56
N LEU A 32 -23.77 6.87 -6.04
CA LEU A 32 -23.75 5.67 -6.88
C LEU A 32 -24.30 4.47 -6.10
N PHE A 33 -23.77 4.20 -4.91
CA PHE A 33 -24.19 3.04 -4.11
C PHE A 33 -25.61 3.16 -3.58
N ARG A 34 -26.06 4.36 -3.22
CA ARG A 34 -27.48 4.59 -2.85
C ARG A 34 -28.49 4.15 -3.92
N ARG A 35 -28.08 4.05 -5.18
CA ARG A 35 -28.94 3.66 -6.30
C ARG A 35 -28.91 2.15 -6.61
N MET A 36 -28.03 1.38 -5.99
CA MET A 36 -27.85 -0.06 -6.24
C MET A 36 -28.62 -0.91 -5.20
N SER A 37 -29.91 -0.62 -4.99
CA SER A 37 -30.69 -1.23 -3.88
C SER A 37 -30.87 -2.76 -3.96
N ASN A 38 -30.63 -3.39 -5.12
CA ASN A 38 -30.70 -4.84 -5.27
C ASN A 38 -29.34 -5.55 -5.15
N LEU A 39 -28.28 -4.83 -4.78
CA LEU A 39 -26.95 -5.40 -4.67
C LEU A 39 -26.90 -6.42 -3.52
N GLU A 40 -26.47 -7.63 -3.84
CA GLU A 40 -26.27 -8.74 -2.91
C GLU A 40 -24.79 -8.84 -2.50
N GLU A 41 -23.86 -8.55 -3.42
CA GLU A 41 -22.41 -8.55 -3.19
C GLU A 41 -21.75 -7.22 -3.59
N LEU A 42 -20.92 -6.67 -2.70
CA LEU A 42 -20.11 -5.48 -2.97
C LEU A 42 -18.64 -5.75 -2.62
N SER A 43 -17.74 -5.45 -3.55
CA SER A 43 -16.30 -5.33 -3.28
C SER A 43 -15.87 -3.87 -3.46
N LEU A 44 -15.28 -3.28 -2.43
CA LEU A 44 -14.93 -1.86 -2.41
C LEU A 44 -13.48 -1.64 -2.00
N GLN A 45 -12.63 -1.21 -2.93
CA GLN A 45 -11.28 -0.77 -2.64
C GLN A 45 -11.13 0.70 -3.01
N ILE A 46 -10.94 1.56 -2.01
CA ILE A 46 -10.85 3.00 -2.22
C ILE A 46 -9.85 3.65 -1.27
N SER A 47 -9.21 4.69 -1.76
CA SER A 47 -8.42 5.62 -0.95
C SER A 47 -9.05 7.00 -1.03
N VAL A 48 -9.39 7.60 0.11
CA VAL A 48 -10.14 8.84 0.18
C VAL A 48 -9.33 9.91 0.89
N ARG A 49 -9.11 11.04 0.20
CA ARG A 49 -8.49 12.23 0.78
C ARG A 49 -9.58 13.14 1.34
N ARG A 50 -9.51 13.40 2.64
CA ARG A 50 -10.51 14.19 3.37
C ARG A 50 -9.92 15.49 3.90
N LEU A 51 -10.61 16.59 3.64
CA LEU A 51 -10.27 17.91 4.18
C LEU A 51 -11.10 18.15 5.44
N ARG A 52 -10.45 18.39 6.58
CA ARG A 52 -11.10 18.75 7.86
C ARG A 52 -12.22 17.78 8.31
N SER A 53 -12.08 16.49 8.01
CA SER A 53 -13.03 15.45 8.41
C SER A 53 -12.31 14.35 9.20
N THR A 54 -13.08 13.47 9.83
CA THR A 54 -12.58 12.29 10.54
C THR A 54 -12.26 11.15 9.56
N TYR A 55 -11.69 10.06 10.07
CA TYR A 55 -11.56 8.83 9.29
C TYR A 55 -12.94 8.29 8.90
N ILE A 56 -13.02 7.56 7.77
CA ILE A 56 -14.24 6.84 7.41
C ILE A 56 -14.37 5.65 8.35
N ASP A 57 -15.41 5.67 9.18
CA ASP A 57 -15.73 4.61 10.13
C ASP A 57 -16.99 3.84 9.71
N GLY A 58 -17.38 2.83 10.50
CA GLY A 58 -18.53 1.98 10.22
C GLY A 58 -19.85 2.77 10.23
N TYR A 59 -20.02 3.70 11.17
CA TYR A 59 -21.24 4.51 11.24
C TYR A 59 -21.39 5.42 10.03
N GLN A 60 -20.29 6.01 9.57
CA GLN A 60 -20.29 6.81 8.37
C GLN A 60 -20.67 5.98 7.15
N LEU A 61 -20.05 4.82 6.93
CA LEU A 61 -20.42 3.93 5.81
C LEU A 61 -21.90 3.52 5.86
N TYR A 62 -22.41 3.22 7.05
CA TYR A 62 -23.81 2.88 7.26
C TYR A 62 -24.75 3.99 6.83
N ASN A 63 -24.48 5.21 7.28
CA ASN A 63 -25.27 6.39 6.97
C ASN A 63 -25.13 6.83 5.52
N ASP A 64 -23.94 6.67 4.95
CA ASP A 64 -23.63 7.04 3.58
C ASP A 64 -24.37 6.15 2.61
N PHE A 65 -24.21 4.84 2.67
CA PHE A 65 -24.84 3.97 1.67
C PHE A 65 -25.31 2.60 2.16
N LEU A 66 -24.71 1.98 3.19
CA LEU A 66 -25.05 0.58 3.53
C LEU A 66 -26.51 0.41 3.94
N LYS A 67 -27.11 1.38 4.64
CA LYS A 67 -28.54 1.31 5.02
C LYS A 67 -29.51 1.28 3.83
N TYR A 68 -29.05 1.67 2.63
CA TYR A 68 -29.83 1.63 1.39
C TYR A 68 -29.62 0.33 0.60
N LEU A 69 -28.59 -0.46 0.94
CA LEU A 69 -28.25 -1.72 0.32
C LEU A 69 -28.86 -2.90 1.10
N THR A 70 -30.19 -2.92 1.21
CA THR A 70 -30.91 -3.85 2.10
C THR A 70 -30.80 -5.33 1.71
N LYS A 71 -30.35 -5.64 0.50
CA LYS A 71 -30.10 -7.01 0.02
C LYS A 71 -28.65 -7.46 0.16
N LEU A 72 -27.76 -6.57 0.60
CA LEU A 72 -26.33 -6.84 0.70
C LEU A 72 -26.08 -7.90 1.76
N ASN A 73 -25.58 -9.05 1.33
CA ASN A 73 -25.23 -10.16 2.21
C ASN A 73 -23.71 -10.39 2.28
N LYS A 74 -22.96 -9.84 1.33
CA LYS A 74 -21.51 -9.93 1.26
C LYS A 74 -20.90 -8.58 0.93
N PHE A 75 -20.08 -8.08 1.82
CA PHE A 75 -19.36 -6.84 1.63
C PHE A 75 -17.89 -7.05 1.99
N ASN A 76 -17.03 -6.97 0.98
CA ASN A 76 -15.58 -6.97 1.16
C ASN A 76 -15.07 -5.57 0.87
N PHE A 77 -14.19 -5.06 1.73
CA PHE A 77 -13.67 -3.73 1.54
C PHE A 77 -12.22 -3.57 1.97
N ASN A 78 -11.58 -2.60 1.35
CA ASN A 78 -10.29 -2.06 1.71
C ASN A 78 -10.36 -0.53 1.57
N ILE A 79 -10.50 0.16 2.70
CA ILE A 79 -10.77 1.60 2.74
C ILE A 79 -9.58 2.28 3.43
N HIS A 80 -8.87 3.08 2.66
CA HIS A 80 -7.85 3.99 3.17
C HIS A 80 -8.44 5.40 3.27
N SER A 81 -8.33 6.02 4.43
CA SER A 81 -8.71 7.41 4.69
C SER A 81 -7.45 8.22 4.99
N TYR A 82 -7.20 9.25 4.19
CA TYR A 82 -6.12 10.21 4.41
C TYR A 82 -6.70 11.57 4.78
N ILE A 83 -6.46 12.03 6.00
CA ILE A 83 -6.90 13.34 6.49
C ILE A 83 -5.79 14.37 6.25
N ILE A 84 -6.17 15.53 5.73
CA ILE A 84 -5.29 16.70 5.62
C ILE A 84 -5.86 17.83 6.46
N SER A 85 -5.00 18.42 7.29
CA SER A 85 -5.35 19.49 8.20
C SER A 85 -6.45 19.03 9.18
N GLY A 86 -6.21 17.90 9.84
CA GLY A 86 -7.08 17.40 10.89
C GLY A 86 -7.07 18.32 12.10
N ILE A 87 -8.24 18.51 12.71
CA ILE A 87 -8.36 19.12 14.04
C ILE A 87 -8.04 18.00 15.04
N GLU A 88 -6.95 18.14 15.80
CA GLU A 88 -6.43 17.09 16.69
C GLU A 88 -7.49 16.48 17.62
N ASN A 89 -8.49 17.28 18.02
CA ASN A 89 -9.51 16.88 18.99
C ASN A 89 -10.53 15.85 18.50
N ASN A 90 -10.54 15.46 17.22
CA ASN A 90 -11.56 14.57 16.64
C ASN A 90 -10.99 13.29 15.99
N ILE A 91 -9.76 12.89 16.33
CA ILE A 91 -9.16 11.66 15.79
C ILE A 91 -9.73 10.47 16.54
N LEU A 92 -10.35 9.54 15.81
CA LEU A 92 -10.84 8.29 16.37
C LEU A 92 -9.67 7.35 16.64
N SER A 93 -9.66 6.71 17.82
CA SER A 93 -8.70 5.64 18.10
C SER A 93 -9.01 4.39 17.27
N ASN A 94 -8.03 3.48 17.17
CA ASN A 94 -8.23 2.18 16.54
C ASN A 94 -9.44 1.42 17.12
N ASN A 95 -9.68 1.53 18.43
CA ASN A 95 -10.81 0.89 19.10
C ASN A 95 -12.14 1.55 18.76
N ASP A 96 -12.19 2.88 18.66
CA ASP A 96 -13.42 3.59 18.29
C ASP A 96 -13.86 3.21 16.88
N ILE A 97 -12.91 3.18 15.94
CA ILE A 97 -13.17 2.75 14.56
C ILE A 97 -13.62 1.30 14.57
N ARG A 98 -12.91 0.39 15.24
CA ARG A 98 -13.30 -1.03 15.29
C ARG A 98 -14.73 -1.22 15.82
N ASN A 99 -15.06 -0.53 16.92
CA ASN A 99 -16.37 -0.60 17.55
C ASN A 99 -17.48 -0.08 16.63
N SER A 100 -17.22 0.97 15.83
CA SER A 100 -18.19 1.47 14.86
C SER A 100 -18.60 0.41 13.83
N PHE A 101 -17.66 -0.41 13.35
CA PHE A 101 -17.94 -1.52 12.42
C PHE A 101 -18.64 -2.69 13.11
N ILE A 102 -18.21 -3.06 14.31
CA ILE A 102 -18.87 -4.12 15.09
C ILE A 102 -20.33 -3.78 15.34
N ASN A 103 -20.63 -2.53 15.69
CA ASN A 103 -21.98 -2.07 16.02
C ASN A 103 -22.93 -2.04 14.81
N ILE A 104 -22.40 -1.94 13.60
CA ILE A 104 -23.20 -2.09 12.36
C ILE A 104 -23.18 -3.52 11.79
N GLY A 105 -22.67 -4.49 12.55
CA GLY A 105 -22.72 -5.92 12.22
C GLY A 105 -21.47 -6.51 11.56
N TYR A 106 -20.41 -5.72 11.36
CA TYR A 106 -19.16 -6.16 10.71
C TYR A 106 -18.09 -6.51 11.75
N LYS A 107 -17.98 -7.81 12.07
CA LYS A 107 -17.05 -8.32 13.09
C LYS A 107 -15.68 -8.71 12.54
N SER A 108 -15.61 -9.15 11.29
CA SER A 108 -14.40 -9.67 10.66
C SER A 108 -13.67 -8.57 9.90
N ILE A 109 -13.04 -7.67 10.66
CA ILE A 109 -12.27 -6.54 10.12
C ILE A 109 -10.92 -6.44 10.81
N ASP A 110 -9.98 -5.84 10.13
CA ASP A 110 -8.78 -5.31 10.75
C ASP A 110 -8.53 -3.86 10.32
N LEU A 111 -7.68 -3.19 11.10
CA LEU A 111 -7.35 -1.80 10.87
C LEU A 111 -6.07 -1.37 11.55
N TYR A 112 -5.50 -0.29 11.04
CA TYR A 112 -4.52 0.51 11.74
C TYR A 112 -4.72 1.98 11.35
N ALA A 113 -4.58 2.86 12.32
CA ALA A 113 -4.72 4.29 12.13
C ALA A 113 -3.65 5.04 12.92
N ASP A 114 -3.27 6.21 12.41
CA ASP A 114 -2.43 7.16 13.11
C ASP A 114 -3.23 7.74 14.27
N GLU A 115 -2.84 7.36 15.50
CA GLU A 115 -3.49 7.83 16.74
C GLU A 115 -3.11 9.29 17.08
N LYS A 116 -2.08 9.82 16.42
CA LYS A 116 -1.66 11.22 16.51
C LYS A 116 -1.35 11.73 15.11
N LEU A 117 -1.83 12.93 14.77
CA LEU A 117 -1.55 13.53 13.47
C LEU A 117 -0.11 14.03 13.44
N ALA A 118 0.69 13.52 12.52
CA ALA A 118 1.96 14.14 12.16
C ALA A 118 1.67 15.30 11.19
N ASP A 119 2.08 16.52 11.54
CA ASP A 119 1.87 17.74 10.76
C ASP A 119 0.42 17.94 10.28
N TYR A 120 -0.54 17.71 11.19
CA TYR A 120 -1.97 17.79 10.92
C TYR A 120 -2.47 16.82 9.83
N SER A 121 -1.74 15.76 9.52
CA SER A 121 -2.17 14.70 8.61
C SER A 121 -2.21 13.34 9.32
N GLY A 122 -3.10 12.48 8.85
CA GLY A 122 -3.29 11.15 9.45
C GLY A 122 -3.83 10.16 8.43
N ASN A 123 -3.43 8.91 8.61
CA ASN A 123 -3.83 7.77 7.82
C ASN A 123 -4.66 6.84 8.67
N CYS A 124 -5.69 6.26 8.07
CA CYS A 124 -6.41 5.13 8.62
C CYS A 124 -6.67 4.14 7.50
N HIS A 125 -6.40 2.88 7.76
CA HIS A 125 -6.74 1.79 6.88
C HIS A 125 -7.67 0.84 7.61
N VAL A 126 -8.84 0.56 7.03
CA VAL A 126 -9.78 -0.45 7.54
C VAL A 126 -10.12 -1.41 6.40
N TYR A 127 -10.06 -2.70 6.67
CA TYR A 127 -10.31 -3.72 5.65
C TYR A 127 -10.97 -4.97 6.22
N SER A 128 -11.64 -5.73 5.35
CA SER A 128 -12.28 -6.99 5.68
C SER A 128 -11.26 -8.13 5.85
N LEU A 129 -11.58 -9.07 6.74
CA LEU A 129 -10.87 -10.34 6.89
C LEU A 129 -11.75 -11.51 6.40
N LEU A 130 -11.26 -12.45 5.59
CA LEU A 130 -9.93 -12.50 4.97
C LEU A 130 -9.74 -11.41 3.90
N TYR A 131 -8.50 -10.96 3.69
CA TYR A 131 -8.18 -9.97 2.68
C TYR A 131 -8.24 -10.58 1.27
N LEU A 132 -9.11 -10.07 0.40
CA LEU A 132 -9.41 -10.66 -0.92
C LEU A 132 -8.81 -9.90 -2.11
N PHE A 133 -8.27 -8.70 -1.90
CA PHE A 133 -7.71 -7.88 -2.97
C PHE A 133 -6.28 -8.33 -3.30
N ASP A 134 -5.87 -8.13 -4.55
CA ASP A 134 -4.53 -8.41 -5.04
C ASP A 134 -3.56 -7.23 -4.88
N GLU A 135 -4.06 -6.08 -4.44
CA GLU A 135 -3.27 -4.89 -4.18
C GLU A 135 -3.52 -4.37 -2.78
N PHE A 136 -2.47 -3.98 -2.08
CA PHE A 136 -2.55 -3.24 -0.82
C PHE A 136 -1.88 -1.89 -1.02
N LEU A 137 -2.67 -0.82 -1.07
CA LEU A 137 -2.20 0.51 -1.43
C LEU A 137 -2.10 1.42 -0.21
N PHE A 138 -1.09 2.30 -0.20
CA PHE A 138 -0.88 3.30 0.85
C PHE A 138 -0.64 2.71 2.25
N MET A 139 0.18 1.66 2.34
CA MET A 139 0.64 1.14 3.62
C MET A 139 1.54 2.16 4.32
N SER A 140 1.25 2.45 5.59
CA SER A 140 2.07 3.29 6.46
C SER A 140 2.91 2.44 7.42
N ASN A 141 3.77 3.08 8.19
CA ASN A 141 4.64 2.46 9.16
C ASN A 141 3.88 1.90 10.38
N CYS A 142 2.61 2.27 10.54
CA CYS A 142 1.74 1.78 11.61
C CYS A 142 1.24 0.36 11.35
N PHE A 143 1.52 -0.23 10.18
CA PHE A 143 1.14 -1.59 9.87
C PHE A 143 1.74 -2.59 10.86
N GLN A 144 0.88 -3.41 11.46
CA GLN A 144 1.23 -4.37 12.52
C GLN A 144 1.29 -5.83 12.05
N GLY A 145 1.07 -6.08 10.77
CA GLY A 145 1.08 -7.42 10.18
C GLY A 145 -0.31 -8.03 9.95
N GLY A 146 -0.32 -9.28 9.50
CA GLY A 146 -1.53 -10.06 9.16
C GLY A 146 -1.24 -11.18 8.15
N LYS A 147 -2.26 -11.64 7.41
CA LYS A 147 -2.07 -12.63 6.33
C LYS A 147 -2.68 -12.13 5.04
N PHE A 148 -1.83 -11.81 4.08
CA PHE A 148 -2.20 -11.16 2.83
C PHE A 148 -1.83 -12.03 1.61
N ASN A 149 -2.27 -13.29 1.64
CA ASN A 149 -1.91 -14.29 0.63
C ASN A 149 -2.32 -13.91 -0.80
N ASN A 150 -3.34 -13.06 -0.98
CA ASN A 150 -3.80 -12.66 -2.30
C ASN A 150 -3.02 -11.47 -2.88
N VAL A 151 -2.32 -10.70 -2.02
CA VAL A 151 -1.67 -9.46 -2.41
C VAL A 151 -0.40 -9.74 -3.21
N LYS A 152 -0.34 -9.14 -4.38
CA LYS A 152 0.78 -9.18 -5.33
C LYS A 152 1.44 -7.81 -5.48
N ILE A 153 0.72 -6.73 -5.21
CA ILE A 153 1.22 -5.36 -5.34
C ILE A 153 1.08 -4.66 -3.99
N LEU A 154 2.20 -4.17 -3.45
CA LEU A 154 2.23 -3.38 -2.24
C LEU A 154 2.78 -1.99 -2.57
N PHE A 155 1.99 -0.97 -2.26
CA PHE A 155 2.42 0.42 -2.30
C PHE A 155 2.52 0.98 -0.89
N MET A 156 3.71 1.42 -0.49
CA MET A 156 4.01 1.98 0.82
C MET A 156 4.30 3.48 0.68
N VAL A 157 3.71 4.27 1.57
CA VAL A 157 4.00 5.71 1.67
C VAL A 157 3.84 6.19 3.10
N ASP A 158 4.80 6.96 3.58
CA ASP A 158 4.75 7.56 4.90
C ASP A 158 5.72 8.75 5.01
N ARG A 159 5.57 9.52 6.09
CA ARG A 159 6.49 10.59 6.53
C ARG A 159 7.33 10.16 7.73
N ILE A 160 7.17 8.93 8.18
CA ILE A 160 8.01 8.32 9.20
C ILE A 160 8.83 7.23 8.51
N PRO A 161 10.14 7.09 8.81
CA PRO A 161 10.97 6.06 8.19
C PRO A 161 10.37 4.65 8.31
N PHE A 162 10.55 3.85 7.25
CA PHE A 162 10.25 2.42 7.29
C PHE A 162 11.47 1.66 7.83
N GLU A 163 11.35 1.14 9.04
CA GLU A 163 12.45 0.43 9.69
C GLU A 163 12.51 -1.05 9.26
N ASN A 164 13.68 -1.67 9.45
CA ASN A 164 13.95 -3.05 9.05
C ASN A 164 12.90 -4.06 9.53
N ASN A 165 12.37 -3.89 10.75
CA ASN A 165 11.34 -4.76 11.30
C ASN A 165 10.05 -4.77 10.47
N LEU A 166 9.67 -3.63 9.86
CA LEU A 166 8.50 -3.58 9.00
C LEU A 166 8.71 -4.41 7.73
N PHE A 167 9.90 -4.36 7.13
CA PHE A 167 10.21 -5.20 5.96
C PHE A 167 10.23 -6.69 6.31
N LYS A 168 10.66 -7.04 7.52
CA LYS A 168 10.55 -8.42 8.03
C LYS A 168 9.09 -8.87 8.10
N ILE A 169 8.21 -8.06 8.69
CA ILE A 169 6.77 -8.33 8.75
C ILE A 169 6.21 -8.49 7.32
N ILE A 170 6.53 -7.57 6.40
CA ILE A 170 6.03 -7.62 5.03
C ILE A 170 6.47 -8.92 4.33
N SER A 171 7.73 -9.32 4.48
CA SER A 171 8.24 -10.55 3.86
C SER A 171 7.50 -11.82 4.33
N GLN A 172 6.97 -11.81 5.55
CA GLN A 172 6.25 -12.94 6.16
C GLN A 172 4.77 -12.92 5.80
N ASP A 173 4.17 -11.73 5.77
CA ASP A 173 2.72 -11.56 5.66
C ASP A 173 2.24 -11.47 4.21
N PHE A 174 3.12 -11.06 3.29
CA PHE A 174 2.88 -10.91 1.85
C PHE A 174 3.68 -11.94 1.05
N THR A 175 3.43 -13.22 1.32
CA THR A 175 4.20 -14.34 0.73
C THR A 175 4.17 -14.38 -0.81
N ASN A 176 3.14 -13.82 -1.44
CA ASN A 176 2.98 -13.77 -2.90
C ASN A 176 3.29 -12.40 -3.52
N LEU A 177 3.96 -11.51 -2.78
CA LEU A 177 4.30 -10.17 -3.25
C LEU A 177 5.20 -10.22 -4.48
N LYS A 178 4.76 -9.57 -5.56
CA LYS A 178 5.49 -9.46 -6.84
C LYS A 178 6.03 -8.06 -7.10
N THR A 179 5.33 -7.04 -6.62
CA THR A 179 5.68 -5.64 -6.86
C THR A 179 5.66 -4.88 -5.55
N LEU A 180 6.78 -4.25 -5.22
CA LEU A 180 6.92 -3.36 -4.08
C LEU A 180 7.26 -1.96 -4.59
N ILE A 181 6.43 -0.99 -4.22
CA ILE A 181 6.61 0.43 -4.53
C ILE A 181 6.71 1.18 -3.21
N MET A 182 7.78 1.96 -3.02
CA MET A 182 8.00 2.71 -1.79
C MET A 182 8.21 4.19 -2.10
N HIS A 183 7.43 5.03 -1.43
CA HIS A 183 7.55 6.48 -1.47
C HIS A 183 7.77 6.98 -0.04
N ASN A 184 9.02 7.22 0.32
CA ASN A 184 9.37 7.70 1.67
C ASN A 184 10.75 8.36 1.59
N LEU A 185 10.80 9.67 1.78
CA LEU A 185 12.04 10.44 1.66
C LEU A 185 12.84 10.47 2.96
N GLU A 186 12.31 9.91 4.04
CA GLU A 186 12.97 9.89 5.34
C GLU A 186 14.00 8.76 5.42
N SER A 187 15.16 9.08 5.97
CA SER A 187 16.26 8.14 6.23
C SER A 187 15.91 7.17 7.35
N GLN A 188 16.40 5.93 7.27
CA GLN A 188 16.21 4.95 8.35
C GLN A 188 16.99 5.36 9.60
N LYS A 189 16.40 5.22 10.80
CA LYS A 189 17.06 5.63 12.05
C LYS A 189 18.18 4.70 12.46
N SER A 190 18.02 3.41 12.19
CA SER A 190 19.02 2.39 12.46
C SER A 190 19.42 1.73 11.15
N GLN A 191 20.65 1.99 10.70
CA GLN A 191 21.31 1.17 9.68
C GLN A 191 21.84 -0.14 10.28
N GLU A 192 21.52 -0.45 11.55
CA GLU A 192 21.89 -1.72 12.16
C GLU A 192 21.24 -2.85 11.37
N CYS A 193 22.06 -3.51 10.56
CA CYS A 193 21.75 -4.77 9.91
C CYS A 193 21.31 -5.75 10.99
N SER A 194 19.99 -5.93 11.13
CA SER A 194 19.43 -7.10 11.81
C SER A 194 20.19 -8.33 11.33
N SER A 195 20.66 -9.17 12.26
CA SER A 195 21.34 -10.43 11.93
C SER A 195 20.48 -11.41 11.13
N THR A 196 19.17 -11.13 11.02
CA THR A 196 18.24 -11.94 10.24
C THR A 196 18.11 -11.38 8.83
N LEU A 197 18.59 -12.16 7.85
CA LEU A 197 18.38 -11.93 6.43
C LEU A 197 16.88 -11.92 6.09
N ILE A 198 16.40 -10.83 5.49
CA ILE A 198 15.02 -10.72 5.01
C ILE A 198 14.95 -11.30 3.60
N THR A 199 13.97 -12.16 3.32
CA THR A 199 13.86 -12.79 1.99
C THR A 199 12.53 -12.49 1.35
N PHE A 200 12.57 -11.88 0.16
CA PHE A 200 11.38 -11.70 -0.68
C PHE A 200 11.44 -12.67 -1.87
N ASN A 201 10.94 -13.89 -1.66
CA ASN A 201 11.05 -14.98 -2.64
C ASN A 201 10.44 -14.65 -4.00
N ASN A 202 9.33 -13.91 -4.01
CA ASN A 202 8.51 -13.69 -5.20
C ASN A 202 8.58 -12.25 -5.73
N LEU A 203 9.40 -11.38 -5.13
CA LEU A 203 9.49 -9.98 -5.53
C LEU A 203 10.21 -9.86 -6.87
N ILE A 204 9.48 -9.42 -7.89
CA ILE A 204 9.93 -9.26 -9.27
C ILE A 204 10.28 -7.80 -9.57
N THR A 205 9.45 -6.88 -9.08
CA THR A 205 9.59 -5.44 -9.31
C THR A 205 9.80 -4.70 -8.01
N LEU A 206 10.90 -3.95 -7.93
CA LEU A 206 11.19 -3.01 -6.85
C LEU A 206 11.24 -1.59 -7.42
N ASN A 207 10.36 -0.72 -6.94
CA ASN A 207 10.39 0.71 -7.25
C ASN A 207 10.66 1.54 -6.00
N ILE A 208 11.80 2.21 -6.01
CA ILE A 208 12.34 3.05 -4.93
C ILE A 208 12.81 4.39 -5.47
N THR A 209 12.21 4.86 -6.56
CA THR A 209 12.58 6.14 -7.21
C THR A 209 12.30 7.32 -6.31
N ASP A 210 11.16 7.29 -5.61
CA ASP A 210 10.71 8.35 -4.70
C ASP A 210 11.01 7.99 -3.22
N ALA A 211 12.13 7.29 -2.99
CA ALA A 211 12.52 6.82 -1.66
C ALA A 211 13.94 7.28 -1.31
N HIS A 212 14.23 7.43 -0.01
CA HIS A 212 15.58 7.68 0.50
C HIS A 212 16.55 6.56 0.07
N SER A 213 17.84 6.89 -0.10
CA SER A 213 18.84 5.94 -0.58
C SER A 213 19.08 4.77 0.40
N ASP A 214 18.79 4.94 1.69
CA ASP A 214 18.86 3.85 2.68
C ASP A 214 18.00 2.66 2.29
N TYR A 215 16.83 2.88 1.69
CA TYR A 215 15.97 1.78 1.24
C TYR A 215 16.64 1.01 0.09
N ALA A 216 17.40 1.69 -0.76
CA ALA A 216 18.19 1.02 -1.79
C ALA A 216 19.29 0.14 -1.17
N ILE A 217 19.97 0.62 -0.12
CA ILE A 217 20.94 -0.18 0.65
C ILE A 217 20.26 -1.39 1.28
N GLN A 218 19.16 -1.17 2.02
CA GLN A 218 18.39 -2.22 2.70
C GLN A 218 17.99 -3.35 1.74
N PHE A 219 17.50 -3.02 0.54
CA PHE A 219 16.98 -4.02 -0.40
C PHE A 219 18.04 -4.62 -1.33
N LEU A 220 19.05 -3.84 -1.74
CA LEU A 220 20.00 -4.32 -2.74
C LEU A 220 21.22 -5.00 -2.10
N THR A 221 21.55 -4.72 -0.84
CA THR A 221 22.65 -5.39 -0.12
C THR A 221 22.25 -6.82 0.28
N GLU A 222 23.00 -7.81 -0.21
CA GLU A 222 22.65 -9.24 -0.09
C GLU A 222 22.70 -9.78 1.34
N ASN A 223 23.49 -9.17 2.22
CA ASN A 223 23.59 -9.55 3.63
C ASN A 223 22.41 -9.02 4.46
N ILE A 224 21.59 -8.12 3.89
CA ILE A 224 20.42 -7.54 4.55
C ILE A 224 19.14 -8.15 3.97
N THR A 225 19.02 -8.13 2.64
CA THR A 225 17.85 -8.64 1.93
C THR A 225 18.25 -9.54 0.78
N TYR A 226 17.59 -10.69 0.65
CA TYR A 226 17.74 -11.58 -0.48
C TYR A 226 16.54 -11.48 -1.44
N LEU A 227 16.83 -11.13 -2.69
CA LEU A 227 15.85 -10.91 -3.75
C LEU A 227 16.07 -11.87 -4.92
N PRO A 228 15.74 -13.17 -4.77
CA PRO A 228 16.04 -14.19 -5.77
C PRO A 228 15.29 -14.01 -7.10
N SER A 229 14.21 -13.24 -7.13
CA SER A 229 13.34 -13.10 -8.30
C SER A 229 13.33 -11.69 -8.88
N LEU A 230 14.21 -10.79 -8.42
CA LEU A 230 14.23 -9.40 -8.86
C LEU A 230 14.65 -9.30 -10.33
N GLU A 231 13.75 -8.85 -11.19
CA GLU A 231 13.99 -8.65 -12.62
C GLU A 231 13.89 -7.17 -13.03
N VAL A 232 13.13 -6.38 -12.28
CA VAL A 232 12.82 -4.99 -12.58
C VAL A 232 13.21 -4.10 -11.40
N LEU A 233 14.16 -3.19 -11.63
CA LEU A 233 14.53 -2.16 -10.66
C LEU A 233 14.20 -0.78 -11.23
N ILE A 234 13.50 0.02 -10.42
CA ILE A 234 13.20 1.41 -10.72
C ILE A 234 13.76 2.26 -9.57
N THR A 235 14.75 3.09 -9.84
CA THR A 235 15.46 3.91 -8.85
C THR A 235 16.12 5.11 -9.53
N THR A 236 16.64 6.08 -8.78
CA THR A 236 17.42 7.17 -9.39
C THR A 236 18.83 6.69 -9.74
N TYR A 237 19.43 7.26 -10.80
CA TYR A 237 20.80 6.89 -11.19
C TYR A 237 21.80 7.20 -10.07
N ASP A 238 21.67 8.35 -9.41
CA ASP A 238 22.60 8.77 -8.36
C ASP A 238 22.57 7.81 -7.16
N THR A 239 21.38 7.40 -6.72
CA THR A 239 21.23 6.39 -5.66
C THR A 239 21.90 5.09 -6.08
N LEU A 240 21.63 4.61 -7.29
CA LEU A 240 22.19 3.35 -7.78
C LEU A 240 23.72 3.41 -7.90
N ALA A 241 24.25 4.47 -8.50
CA ALA A 241 25.70 4.66 -8.65
C ALA A 241 26.39 4.74 -7.29
N HIS A 242 25.77 5.41 -6.31
CA HIS A 242 26.30 5.51 -4.95
C HIS A 242 26.37 4.15 -4.26
N ILE A 243 25.26 3.42 -4.14
CA ILE A 243 25.21 2.15 -3.38
C ILE A 243 26.04 1.03 -4.04
N THR A 244 26.19 1.08 -5.37
CA THR A 244 26.97 0.10 -6.11
C THR A 244 28.45 0.48 -6.21
N SER A 245 28.86 1.62 -5.65
CA SER A 245 30.20 2.20 -5.84
C SER A 245 30.58 2.25 -7.32
N TYR A 246 29.71 2.83 -8.15
CA TYR A 246 29.82 2.83 -9.61
C TYR A 246 29.97 1.43 -10.21
N PHE A 247 29.13 0.51 -9.75
CA PHE A 247 29.06 -0.89 -10.21
C PHE A 247 30.32 -1.72 -9.91
N THR A 248 30.91 -1.50 -8.72
CA THR A 248 32.06 -2.27 -8.20
C THR A 248 31.81 -2.95 -6.86
N ASN A 249 30.72 -2.63 -6.17
CA ASN A 249 30.38 -3.20 -4.86
C ASN A 249 29.80 -4.62 -4.98
N ASP A 250 30.57 -5.63 -4.57
CA ASP A 250 30.12 -7.01 -4.66
C ASP A 250 28.91 -7.34 -3.77
N GLU A 251 28.70 -6.61 -2.67
CA GLU A 251 27.61 -6.88 -1.72
C GLU A 251 26.22 -6.64 -2.32
N THR A 252 26.09 -5.75 -3.30
CA THR A 252 24.79 -5.52 -3.98
C THR A 252 24.70 -6.24 -5.32
N ARG A 253 25.81 -6.80 -5.81
CA ARG A 253 25.91 -7.45 -7.12
C ARG A 253 24.96 -8.64 -7.25
N ARG A 254 24.80 -9.46 -6.21
CA ARG A 254 23.98 -10.67 -6.28
C ARG A 254 22.49 -10.38 -6.53
N ASN A 255 21.92 -9.41 -5.82
CA ASN A 255 20.53 -9.00 -6.04
C ASN A 255 20.39 -8.28 -7.39
N CYS A 256 21.40 -7.52 -7.81
CA CYS A 256 21.40 -6.83 -9.09
C CYS A 256 21.59 -7.75 -10.31
N ALA A 257 22.25 -8.89 -10.16
CA ALA A 257 22.66 -9.73 -11.29
C ALA A 257 21.51 -10.26 -12.16
N LYS A 258 20.31 -10.37 -11.57
CA LYS A 258 19.09 -10.90 -12.22
C LYS A 258 18.23 -9.83 -12.87
N ILE A 259 18.56 -8.55 -12.66
CA ILE A 259 17.83 -7.43 -13.25
C ILE A 259 17.95 -7.53 -14.78
N LYS A 260 16.80 -7.54 -15.44
CA LYS A 260 16.65 -7.51 -16.91
C LYS A 260 16.22 -6.12 -17.38
N TYR A 261 15.58 -5.36 -16.51
CA TYR A 261 15.11 -4.03 -16.81
C TYR A 261 15.44 -3.07 -15.66
N LEU A 262 16.30 -2.10 -15.96
CA LEU A 262 16.62 -1.00 -15.07
C LEU A 262 16.02 0.28 -15.65
N ARG A 263 15.18 0.95 -14.85
CA ARG A 263 14.66 2.28 -15.17
C ARG A 263 15.21 3.29 -14.19
N THR A 264 15.86 4.31 -14.74
CA THR A 264 16.36 5.48 -14.01
C THR A 264 15.59 6.74 -14.39
N ASP A 265 15.72 7.76 -13.55
CA ASP A 265 15.18 9.11 -13.75
C ASP A 265 15.88 9.84 -14.91
N ILE A 266 17.14 9.51 -15.18
CA ILE A 266 17.94 10.07 -16.27
C ILE A 266 18.51 8.99 -17.20
N SER A 267 18.84 9.38 -18.44
CA SER A 267 19.69 8.57 -19.32
C SER A 267 21.16 8.69 -18.89
N PHE A 268 21.92 7.60 -18.94
CA PHE A 268 23.32 7.59 -18.54
C PHE A 268 24.17 6.75 -19.50
N VAL A 269 25.48 7.03 -19.51
CA VAL A 269 26.46 6.22 -20.25
C VAL A 269 26.89 5.06 -19.35
N ARG A 270 26.75 3.84 -19.85
CA ARG A 270 27.17 2.62 -19.12
C ARG A 270 28.66 2.68 -18.80
N SER A 271 29.01 2.53 -17.52
CA SER A 271 30.42 2.40 -17.13
C SER A 271 31.01 1.08 -17.63
N LYS A 272 32.35 0.95 -17.59
CA LYS A 272 33.05 -0.28 -17.98
C LYS A 272 32.54 -1.52 -17.24
N ASN A 273 32.12 -1.35 -15.98
CA ASN A 273 31.69 -2.46 -15.11
C ASN A 273 30.18 -2.72 -15.18
N PHE A 274 29.42 -1.88 -15.88
CA PHE A 274 27.95 -1.97 -15.90
C PHE A 274 27.45 -3.34 -16.38
N ASN A 275 27.95 -3.82 -17.52
CA ASN A 275 27.47 -5.09 -18.11
C ASN A 275 27.89 -6.31 -17.26
N SER A 276 29.03 -6.25 -16.56
CA SER A 276 29.41 -7.32 -15.61
C SER A 276 28.55 -7.31 -14.34
N TYR A 277 28.02 -6.14 -13.98
CA TYR A 277 27.17 -5.95 -12.80
C TYR A 277 25.72 -6.37 -13.04
N PHE A 278 25.22 -6.12 -14.26
CA PHE A 278 23.89 -6.50 -14.73
C PHE A 278 23.99 -7.45 -15.93
N PRO A 279 24.48 -8.70 -15.73
CA PRO A 279 24.70 -9.64 -16.82
C PRO A 279 23.42 -10.11 -17.53
N SER A 280 22.25 -9.85 -16.96
CA SER A 280 20.94 -10.22 -17.54
C SER A 280 20.29 -9.10 -18.38
N MET A 281 20.94 -7.94 -18.50
CA MET A 281 20.46 -6.74 -19.24
C MET A 281 21.04 -6.60 -20.64
#